data_AF-A0A948CCI9-F1
#
_entry.id   AF-A0A948CCI9-F1
#
_cell.length_a   1.000
_cell.length_b   1.000
_cell.length_c   1.000
_cell.angle_alpha   90.00
_cell.angle_beta   90.00
_cell.angle_gamma   90.00
#
_symmetry.space_group_name_H-M   'P 1'
#
loop_
_entity.id
_entity.type
_entity.pdbx_description
1 polymer ?
#
loop_
_entity_poly.entity_id
_entity_poly.type
_entity_poly.pdbx_seq_one_letter_code
_entity_poly.pdbx_strand_id
1 'polypeptide(L)'
;LTRAEQWKTWLHLHRQSLSAVPGRTEADNDELFDRIDATIQSIDARAVGIAEKFRKLEDEILAAFAATGDPVLGDDVHLLPNLALLDRGHNSALGNSVFEVKRQENLRLEREGAYIPPCTRNAFLKYYTEDADSQLHLWGPQDRKAYYNELRSVVEPYLLPEPDEAAV
;
A
#
# COMPACT_ATOMS: atom_id res chain seq x y z
N LEU A 1 -1.47 -13.57 -12.12
CA LEU A 1 -1.20 -14.36 -10.90
C LEU A 1 -2.44 -15.18 -10.56
N THR A 2 -2.29 -16.41 -10.05
CA THR A 2 -3.43 -17.12 -9.46
C THR A 2 -3.76 -16.51 -8.09
N ARG A 3 -4.95 -16.80 -7.54
CA ARG A 3 -5.32 -16.31 -6.20
C ARG A 3 -4.37 -16.82 -5.12
N ALA A 4 -3.89 -18.07 -5.23
CA ALA A 4 -2.92 -18.64 -4.32
C ALA A 4 -1.57 -17.91 -4.38
N GLU A 5 -1.09 -17.59 -5.60
CA GLU A 5 0.15 -16.81 -5.77
C GLU A 5 -0.01 -15.37 -5.26
N GLN A 6 -1.19 -14.77 -5.42
CA GLN A 6 -1.49 -13.45 -4.87
C GLN A 6 -1.41 -13.47 -3.34
N TRP A 7 -2.05 -14.43 -2.68
CA TRP A 7 -2.00 -14.58 -1.23
C TRP A 7 -0.59 -14.85 -0.71
N LYS A 8 0.17 -15.71 -1.39
CA LYS A 8 1.56 -15.99 -1.03
C LYS A 8 2.42 -14.74 -1.13
N THR A 9 2.32 -14.02 -2.24
CA THR A 9 3.03 -12.75 -2.46
C THR A 9 2.65 -11.75 -1.39
N TRP A 10 1.36 -11.59 -1.10
CA TRP A 10 0.85 -10.69 -0.08
C TRP A 10 1.45 -11.01 1.30
N LEU A 11 1.44 -12.28 1.71
CA LEU A 11 2.00 -12.71 2.99
C LEU A 11 3.50 -12.44 3.11
N HIS A 12 4.28 -12.72 2.05
CA HIS A 12 5.72 -12.42 2.04
C HIS A 12 6.01 -10.93 2.20
N LEU A 13 5.28 -10.08 1.46
CA LEU A 13 5.48 -8.63 1.49
C LEU A 13 5.13 -8.02 2.86
N HIS A 14 4.04 -8.48 3.48
CA HIS A 14 3.64 -7.98 4.81
C HIS A 14 4.58 -8.48 5.90
N ARG A 15 5.05 -9.73 5.83
CA ARG A 15 6.06 -10.27 6.76
C ARG A 15 7.33 -9.41 6.78
N GLN A 16 7.82 -9.01 5.60
CA GLN A 16 8.99 -8.13 5.49
C GLN A 16 8.72 -6.75 6.10
N SER A 17 7.56 -6.18 5.80
CA SER A 17 7.21 -4.81 6.23
C SER A 17 6.91 -4.69 7.71
N LEU A 18 6.41 -5.77 8.35
CA LEU A 18 6.17 -5.82 9.80
C LEU A 18 7.44 -5.56 10.64
N SER A 19 8.62 -5.88 10.10
CA SER A 19 9.89 -5.58 10.78
C SER A 19 10.22 -4.08 10.84
N ALA A 20 9.63 -3.28 9.95
CA ALA A 20 9.82 -1.84 9.88
C ALA A 20 8.78 -1.05 10.70
N VAL A 21 7.83 -1.74 11.33
CA VAL A 21 6.72 -1.14 12.08
C VAL A 21 7.20 -0.65 13.45
N PRO A 22 7.13 0.67 13.73
CA PRO A 22 7.56 1.20 15.02
C PRO A 22 6.71 0.67 16.18
N GLY A 23 7.33 0.25 17.27
CA GLY A 23 6.64 -0.12 18.52
C GLY A 23 6.23 -1.60 18.66
N ARG A 24 6.52 -2.47 17.68
CA ARG A 24 6.43 -3.93 17.86
C ARG A 24 7.75 -4.50 18.40
N THR A 25 7.67 -5.50 19.27
CA THR A 25 8.86 -6.22 19.74
C THR A 25 9.23 -7.37 18.79
N GLU A 26 10.46 -7.87 18.87
CA GLU A 26 10.89 -9.06 18.12
C GLU A 26 10.00 -10.27 18.44
N ALA A 27 9.64 -10.46 19.71
CA ALA A 27 8.77 -11.55 20.14
C ALA A 27 7.35 -11.46 19.55
N ASP A 28 6.76 -10.25 19.47
CA ASP A 28 5.45 -10.05 18.84
C ASP A 28 5.46 -10.31 17.33
N ASN A 29 6.63 -10.17 16.71
CA ASN A 29 6.84 -10.44 15.30
C ASN A 29 7.08 -11.94 15.05
N ASP A 30 7.86 -12.61 15.90
CA ASP A 30 8.18 -14.03 15.76
C ASP A 30 6.94 -14.91 15.73
N GLU A 31 6.00 -14.72 16.68
CA GLU A 31 4.78 -15.53 16.73
C GLU A 31 3.89 -15.33 15.48
N LEU A 32 3.81 -14.10 15.00
CA LEU A 32 3.06 -13.76 13.79
C LEU A 32 3.76 -14.29 12.53
N PHE A 33 5.09 -14.25 12.50
CA PHE A 33 5.92 -14.77 11.41
C PHE A 33 5.79 -16.28 11.27
N ASP A 34 5.78 -17.01 12.39
CA ASP A 34 5.56 -18.45 12.38
C ASP A 34 4.20 -18.82 11.76
N ARG A 35 3.15 -18.07 12.10
CA ARG A 35 1.80 -18.25 11.50
C ARG A 35 1.77 -17.92 10.01
N ILE A 36 2.47 -16.86 9.60
CA ILE A 36 2.63 -16.49 8.20
C ILE A 36 3.33 -17.60 7.43
N ASP A 37 4.46 -18.09 7.95
CA ASP A 37 5.27 -19.12 7.29
C ASP A 37 4.51 -20.45 7.20
N ALA A 38 3.76 -20.84 8.24
CA ALA A 38 2.88 -22.02 8.22
C ALA A 38 1.74 -21.90 7.20
N THR A 39 1.19 -20.69 7.01
CA THR A 39 0.15 -20.43 6.02
C THR A 39 0.71 -20.48 4.60
N ILE A 40 1.90 -19.92 4.37
CA ILE A 40 2.61 -20.03 3.09
C ILE A 40 2.87 -21.50 2.73
N GLN A 41 3.35 -22.32 3.68
CA GLN A 41 3.54 -23.75 3.46
C GLN A 41 2.21 -24.46 3.14
N SER A 42 1.11 -24.07 3.80
CA SER A 42 -0.22 -24.60 3.48
C SER A 42 -0.69 -24.24 2.06
N ILE A 43 -0.32 -23.05 1.56
CA ILE A 43 -0.58 -22.62 0.18
C ILE A 43 0.21 -23.48 -0.80
N ASP A 44 1.50 -23.66 -0.56
CA ASP A 44 2.39 -24.47 -1.42
C ASP A 44 1.94 -25.93 -1.48
N ALA A 45 1.47 -26.48 -0.35
CA ALA A 45 0.91 -27.82 -0.26
C ALA A 45 -0.51 -27.94 -0.84
N ARG A 46 -1.12 -26.86 -1.34
CA ARG A 46 -2.50 -26.80 -1.84
C ARG A 46 -3.53 -27.37 -0.84
N ALA A 47 -3.33 -27.06 0.44
CA ALA A 47 -4.21 -27.51 1.51
C ALA A 47 -5.65 -26.96 1.34
N VAL A 48 -6.63 -27.65 1.94
CA VAL A 48 -8.02 -27.16 1.97
C VAL A 48 -8.16 -26.08 3.04
N GLY A 49 -9.04 -25.11 2.83
CA GLY A 49 -9.35 -24.07 3.83
C GLY A 49 -8.35 -22.91 3.89
N ILE A 50 -7.43 -22.78 2.92
CA ILE A 50 -6.46 -21.68 2.85
C ILE A 50 -7.14 -20.30 2.93
N ALA A 51 -8.29 -20.13 2.27
CA ALA A 51 -8.99 -18.86 2.22
C ALA A 51 -9.37 -18.34 3.61
N GLU A 52 -9.79 -19.21 4.52
CA GLU A 52 -10.17 -18.83 5.87
C GLU A 52 -8.94 -18.51 6.72
N LYS A 53 -7.88 -19.32 6.60
CA LYS A 53 -6.58 -19.05 7.25
C LYS A 53 -6.01 -17.71 6.83
N PHE A 54 -6.04 -17.43 5.52
CA PHE A 54 -5.57 -16.17 4.95
C PHE A 54 -6.35 -14.99 5.51
N ARG A 55 -7.69 -15.02 5.51
CA ARG A 55 -8.52 -13.90 6.01
C ARG A 55 -8.25 -13.58 7.48
N LYS A 56 -8.17 -14.61 8.33
CA LYS A 56 -7.83 -14.42 9.76
C LYS A 56 -6.48 -13.72 9.92
N LEU A 57 -5.50 -14.15 9.14
CA LEU A 57 -4.15 -13.60 9.19
C LEU A 57 -4.07 -12.20 8.57
N GLU A 58 -4.84 -11.94 7.51
CA GLU A 58 -5.01 -10.62 6.90
C GLU A 58 -5.54 -9.62 7.94
N ASP A 59 -6.60 -9.98 8.67
CA ASP A 59 -7.16 -9.13 9.72
C ASP A 59 -6.14 -8.83 10.83
N GLU A 60 -5.40 -9.84 11.30
CA GLU A 60 -4.34 -9.67 12.31
C GLU A 60 -3.21 -8.75 11.84
N ILE A 61 -2.76 -8.93 10.60
CA ILE A 61 -1.68 -8.13 10.00
C ILE A 61 -2.15 -6.69 9.79
N LEU A 62 -3.36 -6.48 9.27
CA LEU A 62 -3.90 -5.13 9.08
C LEU A 62 -4.10 -4.43 10.43
N ALA A 63 -4.55 -5.15 11.47
CA ALA A 63 -4.65 -4.61 12.83
C ALA A 63 -3.28 -4.21 13.40
N ALA A 64 -2.23 -4.98 13.11
CA ALA A 64 -0.86 -4.65 13.51
C ALA A 64 -0.37 -3.32 12.93
N PHE A 65 -0.69 -3.03 11.67
CA PHE A 65 -0.36 -1.74 11.04
C PHE A 65 -1.29 -0.61 11.50
N ALA A 66 -2.58 -0.88 11.71
CA ALA A 66 -3.53 0.11 12.20
C ALA A 66 -3.17 0.59 13.62
N ALA A 67 -2.65 -0.30 14.47
CA ALA A 67 -2.16 0.06 15.80
C ALA A 67 -1.01 1.07 15.79
N THR A 68 -0.29 1.19 14.67
CA THR A 68 0.77 2.19 14.46
C THR A 68 0.30 3.52 13.88
N GLY A 69 -1.02 3.70 13.78
CA GLY A 69 -1.62 4.94 13.30
C GLY A 69 -1.79 5.00 11.80
N ASP A 70 -1.61 3.90 11.04
CA ASP A 70 -2.06 3.82 9.65
C ASP A 70 -3.60 3.75 9.66
N PRO A 71 -4.32 4.84 9.36
CA PRO A 71 -5.76 4.77 9.38
C PRO A 71 -6.19 3.83 8.26
N VAL A 72 -6.92 2.77 8.61
CA VAL A 72 -7.73 2.03 7.64
C VAL A 72 -8.62 3.07 6.94
N LEU A 73 -8.33 3.32 5.67
CA LEU A 73 -8.87 4.44 4.90
C LEU A 73 -10.41 4.40 4.96
N GLY A 74 -11.04 5.47 5.45
CA GLY A 74 -12.48 5.72 5.34
C GLY A 74 -12.90 6.05 3.90
N ASP A 75 -14.14 6.51 3.71
CA ASP A 75 -14.85 6.67 2.40
C ASP A 75 -14.07 7.32 1.23
N ASP A 76 -12.97 8.02 1.48
CA ASP A 76 -12.06 8.61 0.47
C ASP A 76 -11.11 7.62 -0.22
N VAL A 77 -11.18 6.30 0.06
CA VAL A 77 -10.24 5.28 -0.48
C VAL A 77 -10.09 5.35 -2.00
N HIS A 78 -11.17 5.69 -2.72
CA HIS A 78 -11.25 5.61 -4.18
C HIS A 78 -11.08 6.95 -4.92
N LEU A 79 -10.64 8.01 -4.23
CA LEU A 79 -10.45 9.31 -4.84
C LEU A 79 -9.05 9.45 -5.47
N LEU A 80 -8.91 10.43 -6.37
CA LEU A 80 -7.63 10.79 -7.04
C LEU A 80 -6.40 10.83 -6.10
N PRO A 81 -6.48 11.34 -4.85
CA PRO A 81 -5.33 11.39 -3.94
C PRO A 81 -4.77 10.02 -3.52
N ASN A 82 -5.48 8.92 -3.81
CA ASN A 82 -5.05 7.55 -3.51
C ASN A 82 -4.66 6.76 -4.76
N LEU A 83 -4.67 7.38 -5.94
CA LEU A 83 -4.32 6.71 -7.19
C LEU A 83 -2.85 6.95 -7.52
N ALA A 84 -2.15 5.84 -7.81
CA ALA A 84 -0.80 5.84 -8.35
C ALA A 84 -0.73 4.86 -9.52
N LEU A 85 0.14 5.15 -10.48
CA LEU A 85 0.31 4.30 -11.65
C LEU A 85 1.30 3.17 -11.32
N LEU A 86 0.79 1.94 -11.29
CA LEU A 86 1.55 0.72 -11.00
C LEU A 86 1.34 -0.31 -12.11
N ASP A 87 2.32 -1.19 -12.31
CA ASP A 87 2.15 -2.34 -13.18
C ASP A 87 1.01 -3.25 -12.69
N ARG A 88 0.27 -3.85 -13.63
CA ARG A 88 -0.93 -4.65 -13.34
C ARG A 88 -0.63 -5.84 -12.42
N GLY A 89 0.52 -6.50 -12.60
CA GLY A 89 0.92 -7.63 -11.77
C GLY A 89 1.08 -7.21 -10.31
N HIS A 90 1.88 -6.17 -10.10
CA HIS A 90 2.16 -5.63 -8.77
C HIS A 90 0.92 -5.02 -8.11
N ASN A 91 0.11 -4.24 -8.85
CA ASN A 91 -1.14 -3.67 -8.31
C ASN A 91 -2.11 -4.77 -7.83
N SER A 92 -2.18 -5.89 -8.56
CA SER A 92 -3.05 -7.01 -8.18
C SER A 92 -2.58 -7.77 -6.94
N ALA A 93 -1.28 -7.80 -6.67
CA ALA A 93 -0.71 -8.41 -5.48
C ALA A 93 -0.73 -7.44 -4.28
N LEU A 94 -0.58 -6.15 -4.55
CA LEU A 94 -0.51 -5.08 -3.56
C LEU A 94 -1.86 -4.51 -3.13
N GLY A 95 -2.94 -4.74 -3.88
CA GLY A 95 -4.34 -4.32 -3.61
C GLY A 95 -4.60 -3.54 -2.31
N ASN A 96 -5.19 -4.21 -1.31
CA ASN A 96 -5.53 -3.64 0.00
C ASN A 96 -4.37 -3.61 1.00
N SER A 97 -3.13 -3.71 0.53
CA SER A 97 -1.96 -3.62 1.41
C SER A 97 -1.82 -2.20 1.95
N VAL A 98 -1.23 -2.12 3.14
CA VAL A 98 -0.84 -0.86 3.77
C VAL A 98 0.23 -0.11 2.98
N PHE A 99 0.38 1.19 3.25
CA PHE A 99 1.27 2.04 2.45
C PHE A 99 2.72 1.57 2.50
N GLU A 100 3.24 1.23 3.69
CA GLU A 100 4.63 0.77 3.85
C GLU A 100 4.95 -0.45 2.99
N VAL A 101 4.02 -1.40 2.89
CA VAL A 101 4.19 -2.60 2.04
C VAL A 101 4.29 -2.21 0.57
N LYS A 102 3.41 -1.33 0.10
CA LYS A 102 3.43 -0.82 -1.28
C LYS A 102 4.70 -0.03 -1.57
N ARG A 103 5.21 0.71 -0.58
CA ARG A 103 6.44 1.48 -0.67
C ARG A 103 7.66 0.57 -0.78
N GLN A 104 7.80 -0.42 0.09
CA GLN A 104 8.90 -1.38 0.06
C GLN A 104 8.95 -2.15 -1.26
N GLU A 105 7.78 -2.55 -1.79
CA GLU A 105 7.72 -3.23 -3.07
C GLU A 105 8.13 -2.33 -4.24
N ASN A 106 7.69 -1.06 -4.27
CA ASN A 106 8.16 -0.10 -5.28
C ASN A 106 9.68 0.09 -5.22
N LEU A 107 10.26 0.19 -4.02
CA LEU A 107 11.71 0.31 -3.84
C LEU A 107 12.46 -0.94 -4.31
N ARG A 108 11.91 -2.13 -4.06
CA ARG A 108 12.50 -3.39 -4.54
C ARG A 108 12.50 -3.43 -6.07
N LEU A 109 11.37 -3.13 -6.69
CA LEU A 109 11.22 -3.11 -8.15
C LEU A 109 12.15 -2.08 -8.80
N GLU A 110 12.25 -0.88 -8.23
CA GLU A 110 13.18 0.15 -8.71
C GLU A 110 14.64 -0.33 -8.65
N ARG A 111 15.06 -0.99 -7.56
CA ARG A 111 16.40 -1.57 -7.40
C ARG A 111 16.69 -2.68 -8.41
N GLU A 112 15.66 -3.42 -8.82
CA GLU A 112 15.75 -4.48 -9.84
C GLU A 112 15.75 -3.93 -11.27
N GLY A 113 15.65 -2.61 -11.44
CA GLY A 113 15.66 -1.93 -12.75
C GLY A 113 14.29 -1.84 -13.41
N ALA A 114 13.19 -2.09 -12.68
CA ALA A 114 11.85 -1.85 -13.18
C ALA A 114 11.61 -0.34 -13.36
N TYR A 115 10.91 0.02 -14.43
CA TYR A 115 10.51 1.41 -14.64
C TYR A 115 9.36 1.79 -13.71
N ILE A 116 9.61 2.72 -12.80
CA ILE A 116 8.60 3.33 -11.94
C ILE A 116 8.35 4.76 -12.44
N PRO A 117 7.10 5.14 -12.79
CA PRO A 117 6.79 6.50 -13.20
C PRO A 117 7.26 7.51 -12.15
N PRO A 118 7.89 8.63 -12.54
CA PRO A 118 8.44 9.61 -11.58
C PRO A 118 7.42 10.08 -10.54
N CYS A 119 6.17 10.34 -10.94
CA CYS A 119 5.13 10.76 -10.00
C CYS A 119 4.76 9.66 -9.00
N THR A 120 4.68 8.40 -9.45
CA THR A 120 4.48 7.23 -8.57
C THR A 120 5.62 7.13 -7.57
N ARG A 121 6.86 7.15 -8.05
CA ARG A 121 8.06 7.13 -7.21
C ARG A 121 8.02 8.25 -6.16
N ASN A 122 7.65 9.45 -6.57
CA ASN A 122 7.64 10.61 -5.70
C ASN A 122 6.56 10.54 -4.62
N ALA A 123 5.38 9.99 -4.92
CA ALA A 123 4.34 9.74 -3.93
C ALA A 123 4.83 8.74 -2.86
N PHE A 124 5.41 7.61 -3.27
CA PHE A 124 5.92 6.58 -2.34
C PHE A 124 7.16 7.03 -1.55
N LEU A 125 7.91 8.02 -2.05
CA LEU A 125 9.03 8.65 -1.34
C LEU A 125 8.63 9.92 -0.57
N LYS A 126 7.35 10.30 -0.61
CA LYS A 126 6.79 11.49 0.05
C LYS A 126 7.46 12.81 -0.33
N TYR A 127 7.92 12.97 -1.57
CA TYR A 127 8.52 14.23 -2.01
C TYR A 127 7.55 15.42 -2.06
N TYR A 128 6.24 15.15 -2.11
CA TYR A 128 5.23 16.20 -2.15
C TYR A 128 4.88 16.75 -0.76
N THR A 129 5.16 15.99 0.31
CA THR A 129 4.83 16.40 1.67
C THR A 129 5.99 17.19 2.28
N GLU A 130 5.78 18.48 2.50
CA GLU A 130 6.73 19.34 3.21
C GLU A 130 6.59 19.15 4.73
N ASP A 131 7.33 18.20 5.34
CA ASP A 131 7.46 18.17 6.80
C ASP A 131 8.66 17.35 7.33
N ALA A 132 9.22 17.78 8.47
CA ALA A 132 10.31 17.08 9.16
C ALA A 132 9.80 15.83 9.94
N ASP A 133 8.50 15.79 10.25
CA ASP A 133 7.83 14.69 10.96
C ASP A 133 7.04 13.75 10.02
N SER A 134 7.38 13.77 8.72
CA SER A 134 6.78 12.87 7.74
C SER A 134 7.01 11.41 8.12
N GLN A 135 5.97 10.77 8.66
CA GLN A 135 5.97 9.34 8.98
C GLN A 135 6.03 8.55 7.67
N LEU A 136 7.24 8.24 7.19
CA LEU A 136 7.49 7.64 5.87
C LEU A 136 6.70 6.36 5.58
N HIS A 137 6.26 5.66 6.62
CA HIS A 137 5.55 4.39 6.55
C HIS A 137 4.03 4.52 6.41
N LEU A 138 3.46 5.72 6.58
CA LEU A 138 2.00 5.94 6.53
C LEU A 138 1.59 6.78 5.32
N TRP A 139 0.36 6.60 4.83
CA TRP A 139 -0.24 7.53 3.85
C TRP A 139 -1.31 8.38 4.51
N GLY A 140 -0.90 9.53 5.04
CA GLY A 140 -1.74 10.38 5.88
C GLY A 140 -2.61 11.36 5.09
N PRO A 141 -3.57 12.02 5.76
CA PRO A 141 -4.35 13.13 5.18
C PRO A 141 -3.47 14.24 4.58
N GLN A 142 -2.35 14.57 5.22
CA GLN A 142 -1.39 15.56 4.73
C GLN A 142 -0.74 15.12 3.42
N ASP A 143 -0.36 13.84 3.30
CA ASP A 143 0.25 13.29 2.10
C ASP A 143 -0.75 13.30 0.93
N ARG A 144 -2.00 12.87 1.19
CA ARG A 144 -3.11 12.93 0.23
C ARG A 144 -3.35 14.35 -0.28
N LYS A 145 -3.43 15.33 0.64
CA LYS A 145 -3.65 16.73 0.30
C LYS A 145 -2.50 17.30 -0.53
N ALA A 146 -1.26 17.04 -0.13
CA ALA A 146 -0.08 17.53 -0.82
C ALA A 146 0.03 16.95 -2.24
N TYR A 147 -0.13 15.63 -2.37
CA TYR A 147 -0.14 14.96 -3.67
C TYR A 147 -1.25 15.47 -4.59
N TYR A 148 -2.46 15.67 -4.06
CA TYR A 148 -3.58 16.21 -4.84
C TYR A 148 -3.33 17.64 -5.32
N ASN A 149 -2.74 18.49 -4.46
CA ASN A 149 -2.40 19.85 -4.84
C ASN A 149 -1.39 19.89 -5.99
N GLU A 150 -0.37 19.04 -5.94
CA GLU A 150 0.62 18.91 -7.01
C GLU A 150 -0.03 18.42 -8.31
N LEU A 151 -0.90 17.39 -8.22
CA LEU A 151 -1.64 16.92 -9.38
C LEU A 151 -2.46 18.06 -10.00
N ARG A 152 -3.16 18.84 -9.17
CA ARG A 152 -3.95 19.98 -9.61
C ARG A 152 -3.09 21.04 -10.29
N SER A 153 -1.95 21.43 -9.73
CA SER A 153 -1.07 22.45 -10.33
C SER A 153 -0.48 22.01 -11.67
N VAL A 154 -0.19 20.71 -11.84
CA VAL A 154 0.30 20.17 -13.11
C VAL A 154 -0.79 20.15 -14.18
N VAL A 155 -2.03 19.81 -13.80
CA VAL A 155 -3.14 19.63 -14.74
C VAL A 155 -3.87 20.95 -15.04
N GLU A 156 -3.88 21.91 -14.11
CA GLU A 156 -4.57 23.21 -14.21
C GLU A 156 -4.37 23.95 -15.55
N PRO A 157 -3.15 24.03 -16.13
CA PRO A 157 -2.96 24.69 -17.42
C PRO A 157 -3.68 24.03 -18.61
N TYR A 158 -4.13 22.79 -18.45
CA TYR A 158 -4.79 22.00 -19.49
C TYR A 158 -6.31 21.88 -19.30
N LEU A 159 -6.84 22.39 -18.17
CA LEU A 159 -8.26 22.35 -17.89
C LEU A 159 -8.95 23.52 -18.59
N LEU A 160 -9.98 23.20 -19.36
CA LEU A 160 -10.92 24.20 -19.87
C LEU A 160 -12.00 24.43 -18.80
N PRO A 161 -12.49 25.67 -18.64
CA PRO A 161 -13.69 25.90 -17.85
C PRO A 161 -14.84 25.07 -18.45
N GLU A 162 -15.67 24.48 -17.60
CA GLU A 162 -16.89 23.85 -18.09
C GLU A 162 -17.71 24.92 -18.83
N PRO A 163 -18.23 24.60 -20.04
CA PRO A 163 -19.14 25.52 -20.72
C PRO A 163 -20.34 25.74 -19.80
N ASP A 164 -20.52 27.00 -19.41
CA ASP A 164 -21.49 27.48 -18.45
C ASP A 164 -22.83 26.71 -18.51
N GLU A 165 -23.25 26.13 -17.39
CA GLU A 165 -24.67 25.91 -17.08
C GLU A 165 -25.43 27.27 -16.93
N ALA A 166 -24.84 28.40 -17.30
CA ALA A 166 -25.44 29.74 -17.28
C ALA A 166 -26.27 30.09 -18.53
N ALA A 167 -26.83 29.08 -19.20
CA ALA A 167 -27.82 29.27 -20.27
C ALA A 167 -29.07 28.42 -20.04
N VAL A 168 -29.71 28.57 -18.87
CA VAL A 168 -31.11 28.18 -18.63
C VAL A 168 -31.84 29.31 -17.90
#